data_AF-A0A6P0M101-F1
#
_entry.id   AF-A0A6P0M101-F1
#
_cell.length_a   1.000
_cell.length_b   1.000
_cell.length_c   1.000
_cell.angle_alpha   90.00
_cell.angle_beta   90.00
_cell.angle_gamma   90.00
#
_symmetry.space_group_name_H-M   'P 1'
#
loop_
_entity.id
_entity.type
_entity.pdbx_description
1 polymer ?
#
loop_
_entity_poly.entity_id
_entity_poly.type
_entity_poly.pdbx_seq_one_letter_code
_entity_poly.pdbx_strand_id
1 'polypeptide(L)' 'ESLGRLQQVSGTQRYRIPADVNPEDFNSVVIWCRKFNVTLAKRPRYANGYATLSN' A
#
# COMPACT_ATOMS: atom_id res chain seq x y z
N GLU A 1 2.40 -0.08 11.25
CA GLU A 1 1.37 -1.09 10.91
C GLU A 1 1.47 -1.53 9.45
N SER A 2 1.31 -2.83 9.17
CA SER A 2 1.31 -3.38 7.79
C SER A 2 -0.11 -3.71 7.33
N LEU A 3 -0.55 -3.09 6.23
CA LEU A 3 -1.94 -3.14 5.73
C LEU A 3 -2.38 -4.50 5.19
N GLY A 4 -1.46 -5.46 5.00
CA GLY A 4 -1.77 -6.79 4.50
C GLY A 4 -0.58 -7.48 3.84
N ARG A 5 -0.79 -8.71 3.37
CA ARG A 5 0.17 -9.44 2.54
C ARG A 5 0.08 -8.97 1.09
N LEU A 6 1.24 -8.93 0.44
CA LEU A 6 1.34 -8.67 -0.99
C LEU A 6 0.58 -9.75 -1.77
N GLN A 7 -0.42 -9.37 -2.56
CA GLN A 7 -1.21 -10.31 -3.35
C GLN A 7 -0.58 -10.58 -4.72
N GLN A 8 0.01 -9.57 -5.34
CA GLN A 8 0.67 -9.69 -6.65
C GLN A 8 1.95 -8.83 -6.70
N VAL A 9 2.85 -9.16 -7.61
CA VAL A 9 4.08 -8.39 -7.86
C VAL A 9 3.92 -7.38 -9.00
N SER A 10 2.84 -7.47 -9.78
CA SER A 10 2.53 -6.61 -10.92
C SER A 10 1.02 -6.35 -11.01
N GLY A 11 0.63 -5.23 -11.62
CA GLY A 11 -0.77 -4.86 -11.82
C GLY A 11 -1.40 -4.10 -10.65
N THR A 12 -2.72 -3.93 -10.72
CA THR A 12 -3.47 -3.08 -9.79
C THR A 12 -3.90 -3.83 -8.53
N GLN A 13 -3.45 -3.39 -7.36
CA GLN A 13 -3.82 -3.96 -6.06
C GLN A 13 -4.52 -2.94 -5.18
N ARG A 14 -5.55 -3.38 -4.46
CA ARG A 14 -6.34 -2.52 -3.57
C ARG A 14 -6.31 -3.04 -2.14
N TYR A 15 -5.72 -2.24 -1.24
CA TYR A 15 -5.67 -2.52 0.19
C TYR A 15 -6.70 -1.68 0.92
N ARG A 16 -7.43 -2.29 1.83
CA ARG A 16 -8.35 -1.57 2.71
C ARG A 16 -7.54 -0.86 3.78
N ILE A 17 -7.76 0.44 3.93
CA ILE A 17 -7.11 1.22 4.96
C ILE A 17 -8.01 1.17 6.20
N PRO A 18 -7.48 0.82 7.39
CA PRO A 18 -8.22 0.95 8.64
C PRO A 18 -8.67 2.39 8.83
N ALA A 19 -9.86 2.61 9.37
CA ALA A 19 -10.38 3.95 9.63
C ALA A 19 -9.50 4.75 10.62
N ASP A 20 -8.75 4.06 11.49
CA ASP A 20 -7.77 4.65 12.42
C ASP A 20 -6.47 5.14 11.77
N VAL A 21 -6.25 4.85 10.48
CA VAL A 21 -5.04 5.23 9.77
C VAL A 21 -5.39 6.32 8.77
N ASN A 22 -5.05 7.56 9.08
CA ASN A 22 -5.16 8.66 8.13
C ASN A 22 -3.97 8.65 7.17
N PRO A 23 -4.16 8.41 5.86
CA PRO A 23 -3.06 8.43 4.90
C PRO A 23 -2.39 9.80 4.77
N GLU A 24 -3.09 10.89 5.12
CA GLU A 24 -2.57 12.25 5.05
C GLU A 24 -1.49 12.54 6.09
N ASP A 25 -1.48 11.79 7.21
CA ASP A 25 -0.45 11.93 8.25
C ASP A 25 0.90 11.33 7.82
N PHE A 26 0.93 10.55 6.73
CA PHE A 26 2.12 9.85 6.25
C PHE A 26 2.65 10.49 4.96
N ASN A 27 3.80 11.16 5.05
CA ASN A 27 4.49 11.74 3.88
C ASN A 27 4.82 10.71 2.78
N SER A 28 4.97 9.43 3.12
CA SER A 28 5.21 8.38 2.15
C SER A 28 4.72 7.04 2.66
N VAL A 29 3.90 6.38 1.86
CA VAL A 29 3.57 4.96 2.05
C VAL A 29 4.24 4.15 0.96
N VAL A 30 4.86 3.06 1.39
CA VAL A 30 5.60 2.14 0.54
C VAL A 30 5.12 0.72 0.78
N ILE A 31 5.03 -0.07 -0.29
CA ILE A 31 4.80 -1.50 -0.18
C ILE A 31 6.16 -2.19 -0.16
N TRP A 32 6.41 -2.89 0.95
CA TRP A 32 7.64 -3.63 1.17
C TRP A 32 7.37 -5.13 1.17
N CYS A 33 8.15 -5.87 0.38
CA CYS A 33 8.12 -7.32 0.38
C CYS A 33 9.13 -7.86 1.39
N ARG A 34 8.64 -8.38 2.53
CA ARG A 34 9.50 -9.00 3.57
C ARG A 34 10.35 -10.16 3.05
N LYS A 35 9.87 -10.89 2.05
CA LYS A 35 10.55 -12.08 1.51
C LYS A 35 11.81 -11.74 0.72
N PHE A 36 11.79 -10.63 -0.03
CA PHE A 36 12.87 -10.24 -0.92
C PHE A 36 13.59 -8.96 -0.48
N ASN A 37 13.16 -8.35 0.63
CA ASN A 37 13.65 -7.08 1.14
C ASN A 37 13.65 -5.95 0.09
N VAL A 38 12.66 -5.93 -0.81
CA VAL A 38 12.54 -4.92 -1.88
C VAL A 38 11.29 -4.07 -1.71
N THR A 39 11.41 -2.80 -2.09
CA THR A 39 10.29 -1.87 -2.23
C THR A 39 9.70 -2.02 -3.62
N LEU A 40 8.42 -2.37 -3.70
CA LEU A 40 7.75 -2.63 -4.97
C LEU A 40 7.09 -1.38 -5.55
N ALA A 41 6.49 -0.56 -4.67
CA ALA A 41 5.75 0.61 -5.10
C ALA A 41 5.83 1.72 -4.06
N LYS A 42 5.86 2.96 -4.55
CA LYS A 42 5.86 4.20 -3.77
C LYS A 42 4.72 5.09 -4.27
N ARG A 43 3.97 5.70 -3.33
CA ARG A 43 2.76 6.50 -3.56
C ARG A 43 1.55 5.69 -4.10
N PRO A 44 0.84 4.96 -3.22
CA PRO A 44 -0.50 4.48 -3.55
C PRO A 44 -1.44 5.64 -3.84
N ARG A 45 -2.45 5.40 -4.69
CA ARG A 45 -3.61 6.28 -4.83
C ARG A 45 -4.60 5.98 -3.71
N TYR A 46 -4.92 6.98 -2.91
CA TYR A 46 -5.94 6.88 -1.87
C TYR A 46 -7.29 7.32 -2.42
N ALA A 47 -8.29 6.44 -2.35
CA ALA A 47 -9.66 6.75 -2.73
C ALA A 47 -10.65 5.91 -1.90
N ASN A 48 -11.68 6.56 -1.34
CA ASN A 48 -12.78 5.89 -0.64
C ASN A 48 -12.33 4.92 0.48
N GLY A 49 -11.28 5.23 1.24
CA GLY A 49 -10.74 4.35 2.29
C GLY A 49 -9.92 3.16 1.76
N TYR A 50 -9.55 3.15 0.48
CA TYR A 50 -8.70 2.15 -0.13
C TYR A 50 -7.41 2.76 -0.68
N ALA A 51 -6.30 2.06 -0.47
CA ALA A 51 -5.05 2.30 -1.16
C ALA A 51 -5.03 1.44 -2.43
N THR A 52 -5.09 2.08 -3.60
CA THR A 52 -4.92 1.43 -4.90
C THR A 52 -3.50 1.66 -5.39
N LEU A 53 -2.83 0.59 -5.81
CA LEU A 53 -1.48 0.61 -6.34
C LEU A 53 -1.55 0.08 -7.75
N SER A 54 -0.99 0.78 -8.71
CA SER A 54 -0.80 0.29 -10.07
C SER A 54 0.70 0.40 -10.35
N ASN A 55 1.32 -0.69 -10.80
CA ASN A 55 2.73 -0.75 -11.18
C ASN A 55 2.88 -0.64 -12.69
#